data_AF-A0A1H6VRW0-F1
#
_entry.id   AF-A0A1H6VRW0-F1
#
_cell.length_a   1.000
_cell.length_b   1.000
_cell.length_c   1.000
_cell.angle_alpha   90.00
_cell.angle_beta   90.00
_cell.angle_gamma   90.00
#
_symmetry.space_group_name_H-M   'P 1'
#
loop_
_entity.id
_entity.type
_entity.pdbx_description
1 polymer ?
#
loop_
_entity_poly.entity_id
_entity_poly.type
_entity_poly.pdbx_seq_one_letter_code
_entity_poly.pdbx_strand_id
1 'polypeptide(L)'
;MQSCGLLSNSCLFDLAAKLIWKGGEDVYGAGKKDIATLYEYWLFFKFLELLQEIVDIVPKDISDLIEATDDGLSLRLKQGKTIPLKGVYDAGSRKINIRFAYNRAFSGKRDYPDSGSWTTALRPDYSLSFWPFGITEEDAELQELIVHVHFDAKYKVANLWDYLNPDSEEILNEEKKENRKGLYKNADLLKMHAYKDAIRRTGGAYVLYPGEKTLTKRGFHEIIPGLGAFPLRPSKRDSGVGELKAFLLEILDHFVNRASQREKMAFRTFAIHKDPPESKNQIRESLPETFHNNRGLLPDETFVLVGYYHSEQHYEWIKRNRLYNFRMGAATGSLVLDEKTVSASYLLLHTKEEKRSGALWRIVSRGLSVFSKEDMIKKAYPHPTQDHYLLVQVEPVSDPEFQGVVWDFKRLSGYRAGRASAFPFTSSLTEFMQCKIS
;
A
#
# COMPACT_ATOMS: atom_id res chain seq x y z
N MET A 1 11.25 -51.40 -3.92
CA MET A 1 11.11 -50.02 -4.40
C MET A 1 9.70 -49.87 -4.98
N GLN A 2 8.72 -49.55 -4.13
CA GLN A 2 7.38 -49.05 -4.47
C GLN A 2 6.53 -49.15 -3.19
N SER A 3 6.41 -48.05 -2.45
CA SER A 3 5.41 -47.85 -1.40
C SER A 3 5.55 -46.43 -0.84
N CYS A 4 5.15 -45.43 -1.62
CA CYS A 4 4.89 -44.09 -1.09
C CYS A 4 3.95 -43.39 -2.08
N GLY A 5 2.70 -43.20 -1.70
CA GLY A 5 1.68 -42.60 -2.56
C GLY A 5 0.34 -43.27 -2.41
N LEU A 6 -0.30 -43.07 -1.25
CA LEU A 6 -1.74 -43.25 -1.00
C LEU A 6 -2.06 -42.85 0.47
N LEU A 7 -1.55 -41.71 0.93
CA LEU A 7 -2.16 -40.96 2.06
C LEU A 7 -3.13 -39.92 1.46
N SER A 8 -4.02 -40.39 0.59
CA SER A 8 -4.95 -39.59 -0.21
C SER A 8 -6.32 -39.59 0.45
N ASN A 9 -6.90 -38.43 0.78
CA ASN A 9 -8.28 -38.16 1.21
C ASN A 9 -8.89 -39.01 2.36
N SER A 10 -8.75 -40.34 2.36
CA SER A 10 -9.17 -41.28 3.38
C SER A 10 -8.59 -40.98 4.76
N CYS A 11 -7.33 -40.56 4.89
CA CYS A 11 -6.76 -40.21 6.20
C CYS A 11 -7.34 -38.89 6.74
N LEU A 12 -7.65 -37.94 5.85
CA LEU A 12 -8.34 -36.67 6.15
C LEU A 12 -9.79 -36.93 6.57
N PHE A 13 -10.47 -37.84 5.87
CA PHE A 13 -11.80 -38.33 6.22
C PHE A 13 -11.80 -39.12 7.53
N ASP A 14 -10.79 -39.94 7.82
CA ASP A 14 -10.69 -40.71 9.06
C ASP A 14 -10.35 -39.79 10.26
N LEU A 15 -9.55 -38.75 10.04
CA LEU A 15 -9.30 -37.68 11.02
C LEU A 15 -10.56 -36.86 11.30
N ALA A 16 -11.21 -36.40 10.23
CA ALA A 16 -12.45 -35.63 10.32
C ALA A 16 -13.56 -36.50 10.91
N ALA A 17 -13.66 -37.78 10.58
CA ALA A 17 -14.62 -38.71 11.18
C ALA A 17 -14.34 -38.98 12.66
N LYS A 18 -13.06 -39.09 13.07
CA LYS A 18 -12.67 -39.17 14.50
C LYS A 18 -12.94 -37.86 15.25
N LEU A 19 -12.88 -36.71 14.58
CA LEU A 19 -13.26 -35.40 15.11
C LEU A 19 -14.78 -35.18 15.15
N ILE A 20 -15.52 -35.71 14.17
CA ILE A 20 -16.96 -35.51 13.97
C ILE A 20 -17.80 -36.56 14.74
N TRP A 21 -17.24 -37.73 15.07
CA TRP A 21 -18.05 -38.87 15.53
C TRP A 21 -17.51 -39.58 16.78
N LYS A 22 -17.46 -38.85 17.89
CA LYS A 22 -17.79 -39.35 19.26
C LYS A 22 -18.48 -38.26 20.11
N GLY A 23 -19.16 -37.32 19.45
CA GLY A 23 -19.92 -36.25 20.12
C GLY A 23 -21.42 -36.50 20.22
N GLY A 24 -21.88 -37.72 19.92
CA GLY A 24 -23.29 -38.04 19.74
C GLY A 24 -24.04 -38.42 21.01
N GLU A 25 -23.44 -39.16 21.95
CA GLU A 25 -24.21 -39.71 23.09
C GLU A 25 -23.48 -39.71 24.45
N ASP A 26 -22.23 -39.22 24.56
CA ASP A 26 -21.46 -39.33 25.82
C ASP A 26 -20.79 -38.03 26.32
N VAL A 27 -21.27 -36.86 25.86
CA VAL A 27 -20.66 -35.55 26.22
C VAL A 27 -21.16 -34.99 27.57
N TYR A 28 -22.02 -35.74 28.29
CA TYR A 28 -22.53 -35.31 29.60
C TYR A 28 -21.78 -35.94 30.80
N GLY A 29 -20.80 -36.82 30.58
CA GLY A 29 -19.99 -37.41 31.65
C GLY A 29 -18.50 -37.14 31.47
N ALA A 30 -17.92 -36.29 32.34
CA ALA A 30 -16.48 -36.16 32.57
C ALA A 30 -15.57 -35.77 31.37
N GLY A 31 -15.39 -34.45 31.16
CA GLY A 31 -14.27 -33.90 30.35
C GLY A 31 -14.72 -32.96 29.24
N LYS A 32 -15.01 -31.69 29.57
CA LYS A 32 -15.36 -30.63 28.61
C LYS A 32 -14.22 -30.43 27.58
N LYS A 33 -14.30 -31.06 26.40
CA LYS A 33 -13.51 -30.62 25.25
C LYS A 33 -14.04 -29.25 24.81
N ASP A 34 -13.14 -28.30 24.57
CA ASP A 34 -13.49 -26.95 24.15
C ASP A 34 -14.05 -26.99 22.71
N ILE A 35 -15.37 -26.80 22.59
CA ILE A 35 -16.10 -26.79 21.33
C ILE A 35 -15.52 -25.73 20.37
N ALA A 36 -14.99 -24.62 20.90
CA ALA A 36 -14.37 -23.59 20.07
C ALA A 36 -13.10 -24.11 19.39
N THR A 37 -12.25 -24.84 20.11
CA THR A 37 -11.05 -25.48 19.53
C THR A 37 -11.40 -26.53 18.49
N LEU A 38 -12.46 -27.32 18.71
CA LEU A 38 -12.92 -28.30 17.72
C LEU A 38 -13.42 -27.62 16.44
N TYR A 39 -14.14 -26.50 16.58
CA TYR A 39 -14.58 -25.69 15.46
C TYR A 39 -13.39 -25.09 14.68
N GLU A 40 -12.38 -24.59 15.39
CA GLU A 40 -11.12 -24.11 14.79
C GLU A 40 -10.43 -25.25 14.00
N TYR A 41 -10.24 -26.43 14.59
CA TYR A 41 -9.62 -27.54 13.87
C TYR A 41 -10.42 -27.96 12.63
N TRP A 42 -11.76 -27.99 12.73
CA TRP A 42 -12.60 -28.26 11.57
C TRP A 42 -12.43 -27.20 10.47
N LEU A 43 -12.35 -25.92 10.82
CA LEU A 43 -12.09 -24.83 9.89
C LEU A 43 -10.73 -24.95 9.21
N PHE A 44 -9.68 -25.34 9.94
CA PHE A 44 -8.35 -25.57 9.39
C PHE A 44 -8.40 -26.56 8.21
N PHE A 45 -9.06 -27.71 8.39
CA PHE A 45 -9.19 -28.71 7.33
C PHE A 45 -10.04 -28.21 6.17
N LYS A 46 -11.09 -27.41 6.43
CA LYS A 46 -11.90 -26.80 5.37
C LYS A 46 -11.12 -25.77 4.55
N PHE A 47 -10.28 -24.96 5.19
CA PHE A 47 -9.34 -24.09 4.46
C PHE A 47 -8.35 -24.90 3.64
N LEU A 48 -7.82 -26.00 4.20
CA LEU A 48 -6.88 -26.85 3.49
C LEU A 48 -7.49 -27.46 2.22
N GLU A 49 -8.65 -28.09 2.34
CA GLU A 49 -9.41 -28.65 1.21
C GLU A 49 -9.66 -27.57 0.15
N LEU A 50 -10.14 -26.40 0.59
CA LEU A 50 -10.45 -25.28 -0.30
C LEU A 50 -9.21 -24.78 -1.07
N LEU A 51 -8.07 -24.66 -0.40
CA LEU A 51 -6.84 -24.20 -1.05
C LEU A 51 -6.29 -25.23 -2.03
N GLN A 52 -6.39 -26.52 -1.72
CA GLN A 52 -5.99 -27.60 -2.64
C GLN A 52 -6.81 -27.60 -3.94
N GLU A 53 -8.05 -27.11 -3.91
CA GLU A 53 -8.86 -26.92 -5.11
C GLU A 53 -8.47 -25.69 -5.94
N ILE A 54 -7.85 -24.67 -5.31
CA ILE A 54 -7.53 -23.39 -5.95
C ILE A 54 -6.09 -23.35 -6.46
N VAL A 55 -5.16 -24.00 -5.76
CA VAL A 55 -3.73 -23.96 -6.06
C VAL A 55 -3.09 -25.33 -6.06
N ASP A 56 -2.05 -25.47 -6.89
CA ASP A 56 -1.16 -26.61 -6.86
C ASP A 56 -0.30 -26.55 -5.59
N ILE A 57 -0.79 -27.17 -4.52
CA ILE A 57 -0.06 -27.35 -3.27
C ILE A 57 0.65 -28.70 -3.35
N VAL A 58 1.96 -28.71 -3.13
CA VAL A 58 2.67 -29.96 -2.82
C VAL A 58 2.40 -30.25 -1.35
N PRO A 59 1.58 -31.26 -0.99
CA PRO A 59 1.34 -31.55 0.42
C PRO A 59 2.64 -32.06 1.02
N LYS A 60 3.20 -31.35 2.00
CA LYS A 60 4.04 -32.03 2.99
C LYS A 60 3.13 -32.96 3.79
N ASP A 61 3.68 -34.08 4.24
CA ASP A 61 2.94 -35.14 4.90
C ASP A 61 2.09 -34.55 6.04
N ILE A 62 0.75 -34.66 5.93
CA ILE A 62 -0.18 -34.06 6.89
C ILE A 62 0.06 -34.64 8.30
N SER A 63 0.68 -35.82 8.38
CA SER A 63 1.17 -36.43 9.62
C SER A 63 2.13 -35.53 10.42
N ASP A 64 2.86 -34.62 9.77
CA ASP A 64 3.75 -33.70 10.47
C ASP A 64 2.98 -32.60 11.24
N LEU A 65 1.74 -32.31 10.83
CA LEU A 65 0.87 -31.28 11.42
C LEU A 65 0.14 -31.77 12.68
N ILE A 66 0.09 -33.08 12.91
CA ILE A 66 -0.77 -33.71 13.90
C ILE A 66 0.10 -34.40 14.96
N GLU A 67 -0.25 -34.22 16.23
CA GLU A 67 0.31 -34.94 17.37
C GLU A 67 -0.78 -35.71 18.10
N ALA A 68 -0.51 -36.96 18.50
CA ALA A 68 -1.40 -37.70 19.37
C ALA A 68 -1.37 -37.09 20.78
N THR A 69 -2.52 -36.97 21.41
CA THR A 69 -2.61 -36.57 22.82
C THR A 69 -2.12 -37.69 23.74
N ASP A 70 -1.71 -37.34 24.96
CA ASP A 70 -1.13 -38.26 25.95
C ASP A 70 -2.06 -39.46 26.29
N ASP A 71 -3.35 -39.31 26.05
CA ASP A 71 -4.40 -40.34 26.21
C ASP A 71 -4.59 -41.24 24.98
N GLY A 72 -3.85 -41.02 23.88
CA GLY A 72 -3.87 -41.82 22.64
C GLY A 72 -5.19 -41.78 21.86
N LEU A 73 -6.19 -41.02 22.32
CA LEU A 73 -7.57 -41.05 21.83
C LEU A 73 -7.95 -39.80 21.03
N SER A 74 -7.12 -38.75 21.05
CA SER A 74 -7.33 -37.55 20.25
C SER A 74 -6.07 -37.06 19.55
N LEU A 75 -6.29 -36.21 18.55
CA LEU A 75 -5.26 -35.63 17.71
C LEU A 75 -5.28 -34.11 17.93
N ARG A 76 -4.13 -33.51 18.20
CA ARG A 76 -3.94 -32.06 18.28
C ARG A 76 -3.16 -31.58 17.07
N LEU A 77 -3.51 -30.40 16.56
CA LEU A 77 -2.63 -29.71 15.61
C LEU A 77 -1.47 -29.12 16.40
N LYS A 78 -0.23 -29.35 15.94
CA LYS A 78 0.97 -28.85 16.63
C LYS A 78 0.94 -27.33 16.70
N GLN A 79 0.63 -26.78 17.86
CA GLN A 79 0.58 -25.34 18.06
C GLN A 79 2.00 -24.76 18.06
N GLY A 80 2.20 -23.66 17.32
CA GLY A 80 3.45 -22.90 17.35
C GLY A 80 4.56 -23.40 16.42
N LYS A 81 4.41 -24.59 15.80
CA LYS A 81 5.24 -25.00 14.66
C LYS A 81 4.56 -24.59 13.37
N THR A 82 5.01 -23.49 12.76
CA THR A 82 4.58 -23.08 11.43
C THR A 82 5.06 -24.13 10.44
N ILE A 83 4.17 -25.04 10.01
CA ILE A 83 4.38 -25.80 8.77
C ILE A 83 3.54 -25.08 7.72
N PRO A 84 4.10 -24.08 7.03
CA PRO A 84 3.35 -23.33 6.05
C PRO A 84 3.09 -24.23 4.85
N LEU A 85 1.83 -24.41 4.52
CA LEU A 85 1.45 -25.03 3.25
C LEU A 85 1.65 -23.98 2.17
N LYS A 86 2.59 -24.26 1.27
CA LYS A 86 2.95 -23.37 0.16
C LYS A 86 2.42 -23.96 -1.15
N GLY A 87 1.79 -23.12 -1.95
CA GLY A 87 1.33 -23.46 -3.30
C GLY A 87 1.55 -22.30 -4.24
N VAL A 88 1.39 -22.55 -5.53
CA VAL A 88 1.46 -21.51 -6.57
C VAL A 88 0.13 -21.49 -7.30
N TYR A 89 -0.45 -20.29 -7.40
CA TYR A 89 -1.57 -20.01 -8.27
C TYR A 89 -1.05 -19.52 -9.62
N ASP A 90 -1.49 -20.17 -10.70
CA ASP A 90 -1.15 -19.78 -12.07
C ASP A 90 -2.39 -19.27 -12.80
N ALA A 91 -2.47 -17.95 -12.99
CA ALA A 91 -3.53 -17.32 -13.78
C ALA A 91 -3.21 -17.29 -15.29
N GLY A 92 -2.11 -17.91 -15.72
CA GLY A 92 -1.55 -17.83 -17.06
C GLY A 92 -0.78 -16.53 -17.32
N SER A 93 -1.35 -15.37 -16.96
CA SER A 93 -0.70 -14.06 -17.13
C SER A 93 0.25 -13.69 -15.98
N ARG A 94 0.00 -14.21 -14.77
CA ARG A 94 0.80 -13.98 -13.56
C ARG A 94 0.73 -15.22 -12.67
N LYS A 95 1.87 -15.53 -12.03
CA LYS A 95 1.98 -16.56 -11.00
C LYS A 95 2.11 -15.92 -9.62
N ILE A 96 1.39 -16.46 -8.65
CA ILE A 96 1.32 -15.94 -7.28
C ILE A 96 1.65 -17.07 -6.32
N ASN A 97 2.66 -16.86 -5.48
CA ASN A 97 2.92 -17.73 -4.34
C ASN A 97 1.84 -17.52 -3.29
N ILE A 98 1.28 -18.60 -2.78
CA ILE A 98 0.33 -18.61 -1.66
C ILE A 98 0.95 -19.39 -0.52
N ARG A 99 0.80 -18.84 0.69
CA ARG A 99 1.14 -19.55 1.91
C ARG A 99 -0.01 -19.51 2.90
N PHE A 100 -0.44 -20.69 3.34
CA PHE A 100 -1.37 -20.85 4.44
C PHE A 100 -0.64 -21.23 5.72
N ALA A 101 -0.90 -20.49 6.79
CA ALA A 101 -0.33 -20.72 8.09
C ALA A 101 -1.41 -20.76 9.17
N TYR A 102 -1.35 -21.80 10.00
CA TYR A 102 -2.18 -21.95 11.19
C TYR A 102 -1.44 -21.44 12.42
N ASN A 103 -2.09 -20.56 13.19
CA ASN A 103 -1.60 -20.07 14.46
C ASN A 103 -0.16 -19.49 14.37
N ARG A 104 0.14 -18.79 13.27
CA ARG A 104 1.44 -18.12 13.03
C ARG A 104 1.56 -16.92 13.96
N ALA A 105 2.63 -16.89 14.76
CA ALA A 105 2.97 -15.71 15.53
C ALA A 105 3.67 -14.69 14.65
N PHE A 106 3.17 -13.45 14.64
CA PHE A 106 3.85 -12.29 14.10
C PHE A 106 4.55 -11.61 15.28
N SER A 107 5.88 -11.69 15.32
CA SER A 107 6.69 -11.10 16.39
C SER A 107 6.45 -9.59 16.49
N GLY A 108 6.37 -9.07 17.72
CA GLY A 108 6.22 -7.64 17.98
C GLY A 108 7.55 -6.87 17.95
N LYS A 109 7.46 -5.54 18.10
CA LYS A 109 8.61 -4.61 18.15
C LYS A 109 9.55 -4.75 16.94
N ARG A 110 8.96 -4.85 15.75
CA ARG A 110 9.68 -4.97 14.48
C ARG A 110 9.77 -3.61 13.80
N ASP A 111 11.01 -3.18 13.56
CA ASP A 111 11.29 -1.96 12.82
C ASP A 111 11.00 -2.15 11.34
N TYR A 112 10.68 -1.06 10.63
CA TYR A 112 10.53 -1.14 9.17
C TYR A 112 11.92 -1.37 8.54
N PRO A 113 12.06 -2.23 7.50
CA PRO A 113 11.04 -2.94 6.73
C PRO A 113 10.69 -4.36 7.23
N ASP A 114 11.16 -4.78 8.40
CA ASP A 114 11.01 -6.17 8.87
C ASP A 114 9.55 -6.63 8.91
N SER A 115 9.35 -7.92 8.60
CA SER A 115 8.05 -8.58 8.77
C SER A 115 7.65 -8.68 10.24
N GLY A 116 6.34 -8.77 10.49
CA GLY A 116 5.76 -8.92 11.82
C GLY A 116 4.89 -7.74 12.25
N SER A 117 4.75 -7.58 13.55
CA SER A 117 3.99 -6.49 14.17
C SER A 117 4.92 -5.40 14.70
N TRP A 118 4.55 -4.15 14.45
CA TRP A 118 5.35 -3.00 14.92
C TRP A 118 5.16 -2.69 16.41
N THR A 119 4.09 -3.21 17.03
CA THR A 119 3.80 -3.02 18.45
C THR A 119 4.09 -4.28 19.26
N THR A 120 3.07 -5.12 19.47
CA THR A 120 3.14 -6.36 20.26
C THR A 120 3.00 -7.59 19.37
N ALA A 121 3.40 -8.76 19.87
CA ALA A 121 3.20 -9.99 19.14
C ALA A 121 1.70 -10.29 18.97
N LEU A 122 1.31 -10.65 17.76
CA LEU A 122 -0.08 -10.98 17.41
C LEU A 122 -0.13 -12.35 16.75
N ARG A 123 -1.24 -13.05 16.95
CA ARG A 123 -1.41 -14.43 16.50
C ARG A 123 -2.83 -14.65 15.99
N PRO A 124 -3.08 -14.35 14.69
CA PRO A 124 -4.31 -14.79 14.03
C PRO A 124 -4.38 -16.31 13.98
N ASP A 125 -5.60 -16.86 14.05
CA ASP A 125 -5.81 -18.32 13.97
C ASP A 125 -5.38 -18.84 12.60
N TYR A 126 -5.65 -18.08 11.54
CA TYR A 126 -5.19 -18.37 10.18
C TYR A 126 -4.61 -17.15 9.49
N SER A 127 -3.63 -17.38 8.63
CA SER A 127 -3.05 -16.35 7.77
C SER A 127 -2.77 -16.91 6.38
N LEU A 128 -3.34 -16.25 5.37
CA LEU A 128 -2.98 -16.43 3.97
C LEU A 128 -2.01 -15.32 3.58
N SER A 129 -0.87 -15.68 3.00
CA SER A 129 0.08 -14.71 2.43
C SER A 129 0.18 -14.90 0.93
N PHE A 130 0.17 -13.80 0.19
CA PHE A 130 0.21 -13.77 -1.27
C PHE A 130 1.36 -12.90 -1.73
N TRP A 131 2.23 -13.38 -2.62
CA TRP A 131 3.29 -12.57 -3.22
C TRP A 131 3.65 -13.07 -4.63
N PRO A 132 4.32 -12.25 -5.46
CA PRO A 132 4.70 -12.66 -6.80
C PRO A 132 5.60 -13.90 -6.82
N PHE A 133 5.39 -14.78 -7.80
CA PHE A 133 6.32 -15.87 -8.08
C PHE A 133 7.66 -15.32 -8.60
N GLY A 134 8.77 -16.00 -8.28
CA GLY A 134 10.13 -15.63 -8.72
C GLY A 134 10.95 -14.84 -7.69
N ILE A 135 10.36 -14.46 -6.55
CA ILE A 135 11.07 -13.83 -5.42
C ILE A 135 10.84 -14.62 -4.13
N THR A 136 11.76 -14.47 -3.18
CA THR A 136 11.61 -15.05 -1.84
C THR A 136 10.52 -14.33 -1.06
N GLU A 137 10.06 -14.93 0.03
CA GLU A 137 9.09 -14.29 0.90
C GLU A 137 9.72 -13.06 1.59
N GLU A 138 10.99 -13.20 1.99
CA GLU A 138 11.79 -12.16 2.62
C GLU A 138 11.95 -10.95 1.69
N ASP A 139 12.26 -11.16 0.41
CA ASP A 139 12.33 -10.08 -0.59
C ASP A 139 10.95 -9.41 -0.78
N ALA A 140 9.88 -10.20 -0.78
CA ALA A 140 8.54 -9.69 -0.94
C ALA A 140 8.08 -8.85 0.27
N GLU A 141 8.48 -9.22 1.49
CA GLU A 141 8.31 -8.42 2.70
C GLU A 141 9.08 -7.10 2.60
N LEU A 142 10.37 -7.15 2.23
CA LEU A 142 11.21 -5.96 2.13
C LEU A 142 10.69 -4.95 1.10
N GLN A 143 10.07 -5.41 0.02
CA GLN A 143 9.64 -4.58 -1.11
C GLN A 143 8.13 -4.24 -1.10
N GLU A 144 7.40 -4.48 0.00
CA GLU A 144 5.94 -4.28 0.10
C GLU A 144 5.10 -5.10 -0.92
N LEU A 145 5.66 -6.18 -1.48
CA LEU A 145 5.01 -6.98 -2.52
C LEU A 145 4.14 -8.11 -1.97
N ILE A 146 4.39 -8.53 -0.72
CA ILE A 146 3.58 -9.51 -0.02
C ILE A 146 2.37 -8.86 0.62
N VAL A 147 1.28 -9.61 0.74
CA VAL A 147 0.11 -9.22 1.51
C VAL A 147 -0.36 -10.37 2.35
N HIS A 148 -0.79 -10.07 3.57
CA HIS A 148 -1.42 -11.02 4.47
C HIS A 148 -2.92 -10.79 4.60
N VAL A 149 -3.68 -11.87 4.60
CA VAL A 149 -5.10 -11.89 4.94
C VAL A 149 -5.30 -12.82 6.11
N HIS A 150 -5.86 -12.29 7.19
CA HIS A 150 -5.99 -13.00 8.46
C HIS A 150 -7.43 -13.45 8.68
N PHE A 151 -7.58 -14.60 9.34
CA PHE A 151 -8.87 -15.12 9.75
C PHE A 151 -8.84 -15.56 11.21
N ASP A 152 -9.91 -15.29 11.95
CA ASP A 152 -10.11 -15.72 13.34
C ASP A 152 -11.38 -16.57 13.42
N ALA A 153 -11.31 -17.73 14.06
CA ALA A 153 -12.44 -18.61 14.29
C ALA A 153 -13.23 -18.14 15.52
N LYS A 154 -14.54 -17.96 15.36
CA LYS A 154 -15.44 -17.59 16.45
C LYS A 154 -16.67 -18.48 16.44
N TYR A 155 -16.74 -19.41 17.38
CA TYR A 155 -17.88 -20.33 17.50
C TYR A 155 -19.15 -19.64 18.04
N LYS A 156 -19.02 -18.65 18.93
CA LYS A 156 -20.14 -17.89 19.48
C LYS A 156 -20.05 -16.44 19.04
N VAL A 157 -20.95 -16.02 18.16
CA VAL A 157 -21.01 -14.65 17.66
C VAL A 157 -22.29 -14.00 18.18
N ALA A 158 -22.24 -13.47 19.40
CA ALA A 158 -23.26 -12.53 19.86
C ALA A 158 -22.87 -11.13 19.34
N ASN A 159 -23.68 -10.54 18.46
CA ASN A 159 -23.67 -9.11 18.11
C ASN A 159 -22.68 -8.59 17.04
N LEU A 160 -21.87 -9.41 16.36
CA LEU A 160 -21.05 -8.92 15.22
C LEU A 160 -21.92 -8.32 14.09
N TRP A 161 -23.13 -8.84 13.96
CA TRP A 161 -24.13 -8.47 12.98
C TRP A 161 -24.70 -7.07 13.13
N ASP A 162 -24.94 -6.65 14.36
CA ASP A 162 -25.61 -5.37 14.64
C ASP A 162 -24.72 -4.17 14.27
N TYR A 163 -23.40 -4.37 14.14
CA TYR A 163 -22.44 -3.28 13.92
C TYR A 163 -21.90 -3.19 12.50
N LEU A 164 -21.67 -4.32 11.84
CA LEU A 164 -21.18 -4.32 10.47
C LEU A 164 -22.30 -3.99 9.46
N ASN A 165 -23.57 -3.95 9.90
CA ASN A 165 -24.70 -3.53 9.06
C ASN A 165 -25.17 -2.11 9.43
N PRO A 166 -24.90 -1.08 8.60
CA PRO A 166 -25.24 0.32 8.92
C PRO A 166 -26.75 0.61 8.96
N ASP A 167 -27.58 -0.22 8.33
CA ASP A 167 -29.05 -0.10 8.37
C ASP A 167 -29.63 -0.36 9.78
N SER A 168 -28.80 -0.74 10.75
CA SER A 168 -29.19 -0.89 12.16
C SER A 168 -29.22 0.44 12.93
N GLU A 169 -28.72 1.54 12.36
CA GLU A 169 -28.74 2.86 13.02
C GLU A 169 -30.13 3.51 13.02
N GLU A 170 -31.00 3.21 12.04
CA GLU A 170 -32.36 3.80 11.97
C GLU A 170 -33.38 3.17 12.93
N ILE A 171 -33.08 2.02 13.58
CA ILE A 171 -33.96 1.37 14.56
C ILE A 171 -33.32 1.41 15.95
N LEU A 172 -33.11 2.63 16.47
CA LEU A 172 -32.65 2.86 17.84
C LEU A 172 -33.82 2.92 18.83
N ASN A 173 -34.42 1.76 19.14
CA ASN A 173 -35.28 1.65 20.34
C ASN A 173 -34.45 1.79 21.61
N GLU A 174 -34.99 2.52 22.59
CA GLU A 174 -34.31 2.89 23.85
C GLU A 174 -33.85 1.67 24.67
N GLU A 175 -34.50 0.51 24.53
CA GLU A 175 -34.10 -0.77 25.16
C GLU A 175 -32.73 -1.30 24.70
N LYS A 176 -32.23 -0.93 23.51
CA LYS A 176 -30.89 -1.32 23.04
C LYS A 176 -29.76 -0.40 23.52
N LYS A 177 -30.06 0.79 24.06
CA LYS A 177 -29.05 1.69 24.64
C LYS A 177 -28.48 1.14 25.96
N GLU A 178 -29.27 0.41 26.74
CA GLU A 178 -28.76 -0.26 27.96
C GLU A 178 -27.84 -1.44 27.63
N ASN A 179 -28.10 -2.17 26.54
CA ASN A 179 -27.24 -3.27 26.09
C ASN A 179 -25.89 -2.82 25.51
N ARG A 180 -25.73 -1.51 25.19
CA ARG A 180 -24.47 -0.85 24.82
C ARG A 180 -23.59 -0.47 26.02
N LYS A 181 -24.09 -0.50 27.27
CA LYS A 181 -23.29 -0.19 28.49
C LYS A 181 -22.39 -1.34 28.98
N GLY A 182 -22.04 -2.28 28.11
CA GLY A 182 -21.08 -3.36 28.43
C GLY A 182 -19.76 -3.15 27.70
N LEU A 183 -18.71 -2.73 28.42
CA LEU A 183 -17.33 -2.52 27.98
C LEU A 183 -16.62 -3.71 27.27
N TYR A 184 -17.29 -4.84 27.05
CA TYR A 184 -16.69 -6.11 26.60
C TYR A 184 -17.30 -6.72 25.33
N LYS A 185 -18.21 -6.05 24.61
CA LYS A 185 -18.92 -6.63 23.45
C LYS A 185 -18.27 -6.38 22.07
N ASN A 186 -17.13 -5.68 22.02
CA ASN A 186 -16.49 -5.20 20.78
C ASN A 186 -15.11 -5.83 20.49
N ALA A 187 -14.68 -6.78 21.32
CA ALA A 187 -13.29 -7.25 21.30
C ALA A 187 -12.88 -7.90 19.97
N ASP A 188 -13.77 -8.63 19.31
CA ASP A 188 -13.43 -9.37 18.09
C ASP A 188 -13.23 -8.46 16.88
N LEU A 189 -14.11 -7.46 16.67
CA LEU A 189 -13.94 -6.49 15.58
C LEU A 189 -12.72 -5.60 15.82
N LEU A 190 -12.52 -5.16 17.07
CA LEU A 190 -11.32 -4.41 17.46
C LEU A 190 -10.04 -5.24 17.25
N LYS A 191 -10.08 -6.55 17.52
CA LYS A 191 -8.98 -7.48 17.22
C LYS A 191 -8.68 -7.50 15.72
N MET A 192 -9.70 -7.50 14.86
CA MET A 192 -9.50 -7.50 13.40
C MET A 192 -8.88 -6.19 12.90
N HIS A 193 -9.31 -5.04 13.44
CA HIS A 193 -8.66 -3.76 13.18
C HIS A 193 -7.21 -3.74 13.70
N ALA A 194 -6.97 -4.30 14.89
CA ALA A 194 -5.63 -4.40 15.45
C ALA A 194 -4.71 -5.26 14.58
N TYR A 195 -5.18 -6.38 14.04
CA TYR A 195 -4.42 -7.16 13.07
C TYR A 195 -4.08 -6.36 11.83
N LYS A 196 -5.10 -5.72 11.24
CA LYS A 196 -4.96 -4.91 10.02
C LYS A 196 -3.93 -3.79 10.15
N ASP A 197 -3.87 -3.15 11.31
CA ASP A 197 -3.01 -1.99 11.55
C ASP A 197 -1.62 -2.37 12.11
N ALA A 198 -1.57 -3.33 13.04
CA ALA A 198 -0.34 -3.66 13.73
C ALA A 198 0.54 -4.64 12.96
N ILE A 199 -0.04 -5.63 12.26
CA ILE A 199 0.72 -6.57 11.43
C ILE A 199 0.97 -5.93 10.06
N ARG A 200 2.25 -5.75 9.70
CA ARG A 200 2.63 -5.12 8.43
C ARG A 200 2.08 -5.88 7.24
N ARG A 201 1.77 -5.15 6.16
CA ARG A 201 1.23 -5.69 4.90
C ARG A 201 -0.07 -6.49 5.05
N THR A 202 -0.84 -6.24 6.10
CA THR A 202 -2.16 -6.83 6.22
C THR A 202 -3.13 -6.16 5.26
N GLY A 203 -3.61 -6.93 4.29
CA GLY A 203 -4.66 -6.52 3.37
C GLY A 203 -6.06 -6.71 3.95
N GLY A 204 -6.27 -7.68 4.83
CA GLY A 204 -7.59 -7.84 5.43
C GLY A 204 -7.61 -8.78 6.62
N ALA A 205 -8.65 -8.64 7.42
CA ALA A 205 -8.89 -9.49 8.58
C ALA A 205 -10.38 -9.84 8.67
N TYR A 206 -10.68 -11.13 8.77
CA TYR A 206 -12.05 -11.65 8.66
C TYR A 206 -12.35 -12.63 9.79
N VAL A 207 -13.62 -12.73 10.17
CA VAL A 207 -14.09 -13.70 11.17
C VAL A 207 -14.76 -14.89 10.48
N LEU A 208 -14.42 -16.10 10.89
CA LEU A 208 -15.07 -17.33 10.46
C LEU A 208 -15.98 -17.81 11.58
N TYR A 209 -17.26 -18.03 11.28
CA TYR A 209 -18.22 -18.33 12.34
C TYR A 209 -19.40 -19.18 11.86
N PRO A 210 -20.06 -19.95 12.74
CA PRO A 210 -21.12 -20.87 12.35
C PRO A 210 -22.48 -20.16 12.23
N GLY A 211 -22.62 -19.22 11.30
CA GLY A 211 -23.89 -18.56 10.99
C GLY A 211 -24.27 -18.64 9.53
N GLU A 212 -25.10 -17.71 9.05
CA GLU A 212 -25.78 -17.85 7.76
C GLU A 212 -25.48 -16.78 6.72
N LYS A 213 -24.96 -15.63 7.13
CA LYS A 213 -24.80 -14.48 6.24
C LYS A 213 -23.31 -14.20 6.01
N THR A 214 -22.93 -13.75 4.82
CA THR A 214 -21.62 -13.14 4.61
C THR A 214 -21.70 -11.64 4.79
N LEU A 215 -20.64 -11.06 5.35
CA LEU A 215 -20.51 -9.62 5.47
C LEU A 215 -19.09 -9.20 5.14
N THR A 216 -18.96 -8.41 4.08
CA THR A 216 -17.68 -7.85 3.67
C THR A 216 -17.77 -6.35 3.59
N LYS A 217 -16.82 -5.67 4.23
CA LYS A 217 -16.64 -4.22 4.15
C LYS A 217 -15.29 -3.94 3.51
N ARG A 218 -15.33 -3.20 2.40
CA ARG A 218 -14.14 -2.67 1.73
C ARG A 218 -13.77 -1.35 2.41
N GLY A 219 -12.48 -1.13 2.65
CA GLY A 219 -11.99 0.14 3.19
C GLY A 219 -12.03 1.26 2.16
N PHE A 220 -11.88 0.91 0.88
CA PHE A 220 -11.93 1.82 -0.26
C PHE A 220 -12.71 1.17 -1.42
N HIS A 221 -12.25 1.35 -2.66
CA HIS A 221 -12.92 0.90 -3.88
C HIS A 221 -12.48 -0.50 -4.35
N GLU A 222 -11.52 -1.13 -3.67
CA GLU A 222 -10.99 -2.46 -4.00
C GLU A 222 -11.34 -3.48 -2.92
N ILE A 223 -11.23 -4.78 -3.25
CA ILE A 223 -11.53 -5.88 -2.31
C ILE A 223 -10.65 -5.84 -1.05
N ILE A 224 -9.40 -5.43 -1.23
CA ILE A 224 -8.40 -5.21 -0.19
C ILE A 224 -7.94 -3.74 -0.28
N PRO A 225 -7.88 -3.00 0.84
CA PRO A 225 -8.05 -3.48 2.20
C PRO A 225 -9.50 -3.71 2.64
N GLY A 226 -9.76 -4.75 3.45
CA GLY A 226 -11.12 -5.11 3.86
C GLY A 226 -11.23 -5.77 5.24
N LEU A 227 -12.46 -5.78 5.77
CA LEU A 227 -12.86 -6.48 7.00
C LEU A 227 -14.18 -7.20 6.78
N GLY A 228 -14.45 -8.25 7.54
CA GLY A 228 -15.73 -8.94 7.39
C GLY A 228 -15.88 -10.21 8.20
N ALA A 229 -16.93 -10.96 7.87
CA ALA A 229 -17.25 -12.25 8.46
C ALA A 229 -17.82 -13.20 7.40
N PHE A 230 -17.37 -14.46 7.43
CA PHE A 230 -17.83 -15.52 6.54
C PHE A 230 -18.49 -16.64 7.35
N PRO A 231 -19.71 -17.07 6.96
CA PRO A 231 -20.43 -18.15 7.59
C PRO A 231 -19.80 -19.48 7.18
N LEU A 232 -19.30 -20.26 8.14
CA LEU A 232 -18.82 -21.61 7.91
C LEU A 232 -19.48 -22.58 8.90
N ARG A 233 -20.36 -23.43 8.37
CA ARG A 233 -21.22 -24.33 9.14
C ARG A 233 -20.73 -25.78 9.03
N PRO A 234 -20.62 -26.54 10.13
CA PRO A 234 -20.33 -27.98 10.12
C PRO A 234 -21.51 -28.82 9.56
N SER A 235 -21.90 -28.57 8.31
CA SER A 235 -23.04 -29.19 7.63
C SER A 235 -22.58 -29.89 6.36
N LYS A 236 -23.18 -31.05 6.08
CA LYS A 236 -22.93 -31.83 4.85
C LYS A 236 -23.62 -31.25 3.61
N ARG A 237 -24.64 -30.40 3.78
CA ARG A 237 -25.47 -29.89 2.67
C ARG A 237 -25.12 -28.47 2.25
N ASP A 238 -24.89 -27.58 3.21
CA ASP A 238 -24.48 -26.20 2.98
C ASP A 238 -23.52 -25.78 4.10
N SER A 239 -22.24 -25.79 3.78
CA SER A 239 -21.17 -25.42 4.71
C SER A 239 -20.80 -23.95 4.65
N GLY A 240 -21.35 -23.16 3.71
CA GLY A 240 -20.94 -21.77 3.44
C GLY A 240 -19.56 -21.63 2.77
N VAL A 241 -18.86 -22.73 2.49
CA VAL A 241 -17.50 -22.74 1.90
C VAL A 241 -17.46 -22.07 0.51
N GLY A 242 -18.56 -22.11 -0.24
CA GLY A 242 -18.65 -21.49 -1.56
C GLY A 242 -18.44 -19.97 -1.54
N GLU A 243 -18.96 -19.28 -0.53
CA GLU A 243 -18.80 -17.81 -0.41
C GLU A 243 -17.34 -17.45 -0.09
N LEU A 244 -16.70 -18.22 0.80
CA LEU A 244 -15.28 -18.07 1.09
C LEU A 244 -14.42 -18.39 -0.15
N LYS A 245 -14.77 -19.43 -0.92
CA LYS A 245 -14.08 -19.78 -2.18
C LYS A 245 -14.13 -18.64 -3.17
N ALA A 246 -15.32 -18.10 -3.42
CA ALA A 246 -15.51 -16.97 -4.32
C ALA A 246 -14.67 -15.77 -3.87
N PHE A 247 -14.68 -15.46 -2.58
CA PHE A 247 -13.87 -14.39 -2.01
C PHE A 247 -12.35 -14.60 -2.20
N LEU A 248 -11.83 -15.81 -1.97
CA LEU A 248 -10.41 -16.10 -2.19
C LEU A 248 -10.02 -15.97 -3.67
N LEU A 249 -10.89 -16.38 -4.59
CA LEU A 249 -10.67 -16.20 -6.03
C LEU A 249 -10.69 -14.73 -6.43
N GLU A 250 -11.59 -13.91 -5.87
CA GLU A 250 -11.61 -12.46 -6.09
C GLU A 250 -10.33 -11.79 -5.56
N ILE A 251 -9.80 -12.24 -4.41
CA ILE A 251 -8.48 -11.77 -3.93
C ILE A 251 -7.41 -12.12 -4.97
N LEU A 252 -7.37 -13.37 -5.45
CA LEU A 252 -6.34 -13.78 -6.41
C LEU A 252 -6.41 -12.98 -7.71
N ASP A 253 -7.61 -12.76 -8.24
CA ASP A 253 -7.83 -11.91 -9.43
C ASP A 253 -7.35 -10.46 -9.19
N HIS A 254 -7.67 -9.89 -8.03
CA HIS A 254 -7.16 -8.57 -7.63
C HIS A 254 -5.62 -8.51 -7.60
N PHE A 255 -4.96 -9.60 -7.19
CA PHE A 255 -3.49 -9.70 -7.22
C PHE A 255 -2.94 -9.94 -8.61
N VAL A 256 -3.70 -10.53 -9.53
CA VAL A 256 -3.30 -10.60 -10.94
C VAL A 256 -3.27 -9.19 -11.56
N ASN A 257 -4.18 -8.30 -11.14
CA ASN A 257 -4.24 -6.92 -11.61
C ASN A 257 -3.09 -6.02 -11.09
N ARG A 258 -2.05 -5.86 -11.93
CA ARG A 258 -0.88 -4.99 -11.67
C ARG A 258 -1.18 -3.48 -11.69
N ALA A 259 -2.35 -3.06 -12.15
CA ALA A 259 -2.75 -1.64 -12.20
C ALA A 259 -3.64 -1.23 -11.01
N SER A 260 -3.84 -2.13 -10.04
CA SER A 260 -4.65 -1.89 -8.85
C SER A 260 -4.13 -0.72 -8.00
N GLN A 261 -5.03 -0.06 -7.28
CA GLN A 261 -4.73 0.97 -6.29
C GLN A 261 -3.82 0.41 -5.20
N ARG A 262 -4.01 -0.85 -4.81
CA ARG A 262 -3.11 -1.54 -3.87
C ARG A 262 -1.68 -1.61 -4.38
N GLU A 263 -1.43 -2.01 -5.63
CA GLU A 263 -0.07 -2.07 -6.19
C GLU A 263 0.58 -0.68 -6.23
N LYS A 264 -0.20 0.36 -6.56
CA LYS A 264 0.28 1.76 -6.50
C LYS A 264 0.63 2.18 -5.07
N MET A 265 -0.20 1.82 -4.09
CA MET A 265 0.03 2.13 -2.68
C MET A 265 1.26 1.41 -2.15
N ALA A 266 1.41 0.11 -2.42
CA ALA A 266 2.56 -0.70 -2.03
C ALA A 266 3.87 -0.10 -2.56
N PHE A 267 3.91 0.23 -3.86
CA PHE A 267 5.08 0.88 -4.46
C PHE A 267 5.41 2.23 -3.80
N ARG A 268 4.41 3.06 -3.52
CA ARG A 268 4.62 4.37 -2.87
C ARG A 268 5.08 4.21 -1.42
N THR A 269 4.50 3.29 -0.67
CA THR A 269 4.96 2.95 0.70
C THR A 269 6.42 2.53 0.69
N PHE A 270 6.80 1.61 -0.20
CA PHE A 270 8.19 1.18 -0.36
C PHE A 270 9.09 2.37 -0.73
N ALA A 271 8.73 3.16 -1.75
CA ALA A 271 9.53 4.28 -2.21
C ALA A 271 9.75 5.37 -1.15
N ILE A 272 8.75 5.61 -0.28
CA ILE A 272 8.80 6.61 0.79
C ILE A 272 9.60 6.10 2.00
N HIS A 273 9.44 4.83 2.39
CA HIS A 273 9.96 4.32 3.66
C HIS A 273 11.21 3.45 3.54
N LYS A 274 11.67 3.11 2.32
CA LYS A 274 12.90 2.33 2.10
C LYS A 274 14.13 2.93 2.77
N ASP A 275 14.18 4.25 2.88
CA ASP A 275 15.27 5.01 3.49
C ASP A 275 14.70 5.88 4.62
N PRO A 276 15.41 6.04 5.75
CA PRO A 276 14.97 6.93 6.82
C PRO A 276 14.98 8.41 6.36
N PRO A 277 14.16 9.28 6.97
CA PRO A 277 14.15 10.70 6.63
C PRO A 277 15.55 11.34 6.78
N GLU A 278 16.03 11.98 5.72
CA GLU A 278 17.31 12.71 5.77
C GLU A 278 17.12 14.06 6.48
N SER A 279 17.99 14.39 7.43
CA SER A 279 17.92 15.65 8.20
C SER A 279 18.02 16.90 7.30
N LYS A 280 18.76 16.81 6.19
CA LYS A 280 18.90 17.88 5.20
C LYS A 280 17.64 18.15 4.38
N ASN A 281 16.60 17.31 4.43
CA ASN A 281 15.34 17.55 3.70
C ASN A 281 14.28 18.21 4.60
N GLN A 282 14.62 18.55 5.84
CA GLN A 282 13.71 19.24 6.74
C GLN A 282 13.53 20.70 6.33
N ILE A 283 12.28 21.13 6.21
CA ILE A 283 11.88 22.53 5.98
C ILE A 283 10.82 22.88 7.02
N ARG A 284 10.93 24.09 7.58
CA ARG A 284 9.90 24.68 8.46
C ARG A 284 9.47 26.08 8.00
N GLU A 285 9.91 26.48 6.83
CA GLU A 285 9.52 27.72 6.18
C GLU A 285 8.07 27.67 5.71
N SER A 286 7.44 28.85 5.59
CA SER A 286 6.08 28.96 5.06
C SER A 286 6.04 28.50 3.60
N LEU A 287 5.11 27.58 3.30
CA LEU A 287 4.85 27.06 1.97
C LEU A 287 3.33 27.02 1.71
N PRO A 288 2.90 27.08 0.45
CA PRO A 288 1.49 26.94 0.13
C PRO A 288 0.99 25.57 0.58
N GLU A 289 -0.15 25.58 1.26
CA GLU A 289 -0.73 24.36 1.81
C GLU A 289 -1.20 23.38 0.73
N THR A 290 -1.17 22.08 1.05
CA THR A 290 -1.30 20.98 0.08
C THR A 290 -2.75 20.60 -0.23
N PHE A 291 -3.60 21.58 -0.50
CA PHE A 291 -5.01 21.39 -0.88
C PHE A 291 -5.33 21.94 -2.28
N HIS A 292 -6.47 21.52 -2.85
CA HIS A 292 -6.95 21.96 -4.16
C HIS A 292 -5.87 21.86 -5.26
N ASN A 293 -5.54 22.97 -5.92
CA ASN A 293 -4.54 23.04 -6.99
C ASN A 293 -3.11 22.71 -6.51
N ASN A 294 -2.86 22.81 -5.21
CA ASN A 294 -1.56 22.52 -4.58
C ASN A 294 -1.54 21.11 -3.95
N ARG A 295 -2.55 20.25 -4.20
CA ARG A 295 -2.59 18.89 -3.62
C ARG A 295 -1.35 18.04 -3.94
N GLY A 296 -0.77 18.26 -5.13
CA GLY A 296 0.45 17.60 -5.58
C GLY A 296 1.76 18.26 -5.12
N LEU A 297 1.70 19.33 -4.34
CA LEU A 297 2.89 20.05 -3.86
C LEU A 297 3.56 19.21 -2.75
N LEU A 298 4.58 18.45 -3.14
CA LEU A 298 5.50 17.78 -2.23
C LEU A 298 6.87 18.42 -2.41
N PRO A 299 7.48 19.06 -1.40
CA PRO A 299 8.69 19.87 -1.57
C PRO A 299 9.87 19.14 -2.23
N ASP A 300 10.04 17.85 -1.93
CA ASP A 300 11.11 17.02 -2.51
C ASP A 300 10.83 16.54 -3.95
N GLU A 301 9.55 16.52 -4.35
CA GLU A 301 9.12 16.12 -5.71
C GLU A 301 8.64 17.32 -6.55
N THR A 302 8.67 18.54 -6.00
CA THR A 302 8.33 19.78 -6.69
C THR A 302 9.61 20.49 -7.07
N PHE A 303 9.81 20.78 -8.35
CA PHE A 303 11.07 21.35 -8.83
C PHE A 303 10.93 22.82 -9.24
N VAL A 304 11.99 23.58 -8.99
CA VAL A 304 12.16 24.97 -9.40
C VAL A 304 13.26 25.02 -10.46
N LEU A 305 12.92 25.49 -11.66
CA LEU A 305 13.91 25.81 -12.68
C LEU A 305 14.54 27.15 -12.36
N VAL A 306 15.86 27.25 -12.48
CA VAL A 306 16.59 28.50 -12.37
C VAL A 306 17.01 28.92 -13.78
N GLY A 307 16.43 30.01 -14.25
CA GLY A 307 16.62 30.55 -15.59
C GLY A 307 17.36 31.89 -15.58
N TYR A 308 18.10 32.14 -16.65
CA TYR A 308 18.82 33.39 -16.87
C TYR A 308 18.10 34.30 -17.87
N TYR A 309 18.03 35.60 -17.61
CA TYR A 309 17.67 36.61 -18.62
C TYR A 309 18.84 37.56 -18.88
N HIS A 310 19.07 37.90 -20.15
CA HIS A 310 20.29 38.63 -20.55
C HIS A 310 20.16 40.16 -20.57
N SER A 311 18.96 40.71 -20.53
CA SER A 311 18.72 42.16 -20.54
C SER A 311 17.33 42.50 -20.00
N GLU A 312 17.12 43.77 -19.65
CA GLU A 312 15.82 44.30 -19.23
C GLU A 312 14.75 44.11 -20.31
N GLN A 313 15.08 44.31 -21.60
CA GLN A 313 14.18 44.04 -22.72
C GLN A 313 13.70 42.58 -22.76
N HIS A 314 14.58 41.64 -22.44
CA HIS A 314 14.20 40.23 -22.34
C HIS A 314 13.26 39.99 -21.16
N TYR A 315 13.52 40.62 -20.01
CA TYR A 315 12.64 40.51 -18.85
C TYR A 315 11.26 41.12 -19.10
N GLU A 316 11.18 42.29 -19.74
CA GLU A 316 9.91 42.89 -20.16
C GLU A 316 9.16 42.00 -21.17
N TRP A 317 9.88 41.36 -22.09
CA TRP A 317 9.28 40.40 -23.02
C TRP A 317 8.65 39.22 -22.29
N ILE A 318 9.33 38.66 -21.27
CA ILE A 318 8.79 37.58 -20.43
C ILE A 318 7.54 38.04 -19.70
N LYS A 319 7.59 39.20 -19.04
CA LYS A 319 6.43 39.76 -18.31
C LYS A 319 5.23 39.98 -19.21
N ARG A 320 5.43 40.55 -20.40
CA ARG A 320 4.38 40.89 -21.36
C ARG A 320 3.78 39.66 -22.01
N ASN A 321 4.62 38.72 -22.46
CA ASN A 321 4.17 37.57 -23.25
C ASN A 321 3.82 36.35 -22.40
N ARG A 322 4.17 36.35 -21.10
CA ARG A 322 3.99 35.20 -20.20
C ARG A 322 4.69 33.95 -20.72
N LEU A 323 5.87 34.14 -21.33
CA LEU A 323 6.67 33.09 -21.95
C LEU A 323 8.12 33.21 -21.49
N TYR A 324 8.76 32.08 -21.24
CA TYR A 324 10.20 32.01 -21.02
C TYR A 324 10.83 31.01 -21.97
N ASN A 325 11.97 31.36 -22.56
CA ASN A 325 12.65 30.54 -23.55
C ASN A 325 13.97 29.97 -23.02
N PHE A 326 14.22 28.73 -23.39
CA PHE A 326 15.46 28.01 -23.20
C PHE A 326 16.11 27.70 -24.55
N ARG A 327 17.43 27.55 -24.55
CA ARG A 327 18.15 27.04 -25.71
C ARG A 327 17.92 25.53 -25.83
N MET A 328 17.83 25.06 -27.08
CA MET A 328 17.71 23.65 -27.43
C MET A 328 18.93 23.19 -28.23
N GLY A 329 19.21 21.89 -28.23
CA GLY A 329 20.20 21.24 -29.08
C GLY A 329 21.41 20.74 -28.29
N ALA A 330 22.49 20.40 -29.00
CA ALA A 330 23.76 19.98 -28.39
C ALA A 330 24.69 21.16 -28.01
N ALA A 331 24.19 22.40 -28.14
CA ALA A 331 24.98 23.59 -27.89
C ALA A 331 25.17 23.85 -26.39
N THR A 332 26.29 24.49 -26.03
CA THR A 332 26.59 24.84 -24.65
C THR A 332 25.50 25.75 -24.05
N GLY A 333 24.91 25.32 -22.93
CA GLY A 333 23.82 26.02 -22.25
C GLY A 333 22.41 25.65 -22.74
N SER A 334 22.27 24.56 -23.51
CA SER A 334 20.98 23.92 -23.78
C SER A 334 20.34 23.39 -22.49
N LEU A 335 19.01 23.42 -22.43
CA LEU A 335 18.27 22.78 -21.33
C LEU A 335 18.38 21.26 -21.42
N VAL A 336 18.75 20.61 -20.32
CA VAL A 336 18.71 19.14 -20.20
C VAL A 336 17.28 18.71 -19.95
N LEU A 337 16.75 17.80 -20.76
CA LEU A 337 15.38 17.30 -20.63
C LEU A 337 15.35 16.04 -19.76
N ASP A 338 15.45 16.23 -18.45
CA ASP A 338 15.20 15.18 -17.46
C ASP A 338 13.82 15.36 -16.80
N GLU A 339 13.42 14.37 -15.98
CA GLU A 339 12.12 14.39 -15.28
C GLU A 339 11.93 15.65 -14.44
N LYS A 340 12.98 16.08 -13.72
CA LYS A 340 12.95 17.27 -12.85
C LYS A 340 12.70 18.55 -13.63
N THR A 341 13.33 18.66 -14.79
CA THR A 341 13.21 19.83 -15.66
C THR A 341 11.83 19.91 -16.31
N VAL A 342 11.33 18.80 -16.83
CA VAL A 342 10.04 18.77 -17.53
C VAL A 342 8.86 18.91 -16.56
N SER A 343 9.00 18.43 -15.33
CA SER A 343 7.97 18.51 -14.27
C SER A 343 8.07 19.75 -13.39
N ALA A 344 9.02 20.64 -13.64
CA ALA A 344 9.23 21.83 -12.84
C ALA A 344 7.95 22.69 -12.78
N SER A 345 7.57 23.08 -11.56
CA SER A 345 6.36 23.85 -11.29
C SER A 345 6.63 25.35 -11.21
N TYR A 346 7.88 25.74 -10.94
CA TYR A 346 8.29 27.12 -10.78
C TYR A 346 9.54 27.45 -11.59
N LEU A 347 9.72 28.73 -11.88
CA LEU A 347 10.88 29.30 -12.55
C LEU A 347 11.39 30.51 -11.76
N LEU A 348 12.58 30.43 -11.19
CA LEU A 348 13.30 31.58 -10.65
C LEU A 348 14.16 32.20 -11.75
N LEU A 349 13.97 33.49 -12.00
CA LEU A 349 14.77 34.24 -12.97
C LEU A 349 15.87 35.03 -12.29
N HIS A 350 17.06 35.05 -12.89
CA HIS A 350 18.15 35.92 -12.44
C HIS A 350 18.93 36.49 -13.63
N THR A 351 19.73 37.51 -13.39
CA THR A 351 20.61 38.11 -14.40
C THR A 351 22.06 38.25 -13.95
N LYS A 352 22.87 38.92 -14.76
CA LYS A 352 24.30 39.16 -14.51
C LYS A 352 24.47 39.98 -13.22
N GLU A 353 25.55 39.72 -12.49
CA GLU A 353 25.95 40.45 -11.27
C GLU A 353 25.03 40.27 -10.05
N GLU A 354 23.82 39.74 -10.23
CA GLU A 354 22.95 39.36 -9.13
C GLU A 354 23.55 38.21 -8.31
N LYS A 355 23.31 38.27 -6.99
CA LYS A 355 23.60 37.19 -6.05
C LYS A 355 22.33 36.53 -5.53
N ARG A 356 21.20 37.21 -5.70
CA ARG A 356 19.91 36.89 -5.08
C ARG A 356 18.81 37.27 -6.05
N SER A 357 17.70 36.55 -6.03
CA SER A 357 16.53 36.90 -6.84
C SER A 357 15.23 36.59 -6.09
N GLY A 358 14.23 37.44 -6.28
CA GLY A 358 12.83 37.21 -5.91
C GLY A 358 11.91 37.10 -7.13
N ALA A 359 12.46 37.04 -8.34
CA ALA A 359 11.69 36.94 -9.58
C ALA A 359 11.22 35.50 -9.83
N LEU A 360 10.33 35.02 -8.96
CA LEU A 360 9.73 33.69 -9.04
C LEU A 360 8.45 33.72 -9.89
N TRP A 361 8.33 32.73 -10.76
CA TRP A 361 7.22 32.54 -11.68
C TRP A 361 6.65 31.13 -11.53
N ARG A 362 5.35 30.97 -11.73
CA ARG A 362 4.68 29.67 -11.83
C ARG A 362 4.69 29.21 -13.28
N ILE A 363 5.09 27.97 -13.53
CA ILE A 363 5.00 27.35 -14.85
C ILE A 363 3.58 26.78 -14.99
N VAL A 364 2.85 27.23 -16.00
CA VAL A 364 1.45 26.81 -16.26
C VAL A 364 1.28 25.99 -17.52
N SER A 365 2.32 25.92 -18.36
CA SER A 365 2.33 25.07 -19.54
C SER A 365 2.33 23.58 -19.15
N ARG A 366 1.56 22.77 -19.86
CA ARG A 366 1.53 21.30 -19.68
C ARG A 366 2.86 20.60 -20.04
N GLY A 367 3.74 21.31 -20.73
CA GLY A 367 5.04 20.82 -21.18
C GLY A 367 5.76 21.90 -21.99
N LEU A 368 6.92 21.53 -22.53
CA LEU A 368 7.73 22.43 -23.34
C LEU A 368 7.20 22.51 -24.78
N SER A 369 7.16 23.72 -25.33
CA SER A 369 6.81 23.95 -26.74
C SER A 369 8.05 24.33 -27.54
N VAL A 370 8.15 23.87 -28.78
CA VAL A 370 9.28 24.21 -29.68
C VAL A 370 8.85 25.34 -30.59
N PHE A 371 9.58 26.46 -30.56
CA PHE A 371 9.34 27.59 -31.45
C PHE A 371 10.55 27.76 -32.38
N SER A 372 10.28 28.04 -33.64
CA SER A 372 11.31 28.47 -34.58
C SER A 372 11.73 29.91 -34.31
N LYS A 373 12.85 30.33 -34.87
CA LYS A 373 13.29 31.73 -34.91
C LYS A 373 12.20 32.66 -35.44
N GLU A 374 11.48 32.24 -36.47
CA GLU A 374 10.39 33.01 -37.08
C GLU A 374 9.22 33.19 -36.11
N ASP A 375 8.88 32.15 -35.35
CA ASP A 375 7.82 32.23 -34.33
C ASP A 375 8.22 33.15 -33.18
N MET A 376 9.50 33.14 -32.79
CA MET A 376 10.05 34.08 -31.82
C MET A 376 9.95 35.53 -32.31
N ILE A 377 10.26 35.79 -33.60
CA ILE A 377 10.09 37.12 -34.22
C ILE A 377 8.62 37.53 -34.22
N LYS A 378 7.69 36.63 -34.58
CA LYS A 378 6.24 36.90 -34.54
C LYS A 378 5.76 37.25 -33.13
N LYS A 379 6.38 36.68 -32.10
CA LYS A 379 6.14 36.99 -30.68
C LYS A 379 6.93 38.20 -30.18
N ALA A 380 7.55 38.97 -31.07
CA ALA A 380 8.34 40.16 -30.74
C ALA A 380 9.49 39.87 -29.76
N TYR A 381 10.09 38.69 -29.82
CA TYR A 381 11.26 38.34 -29.01
C TYR A 381 12.48 39.19 -29.41
N PRO A 382 13.23 39.77 -28.45
CA PRO A 382 14.38 40.60 -28.76
C PRO A 382 15.55 39.75 -29.30
N HIS A 383 15.91 39.98 -30.56
CA HIS A 383 17.12 39.43 -31.21
C HIS A 383 17.32 37.90 -31.06
N PRO A 384 16.46 37.05 -31.65
CA PRO A 384 16.65 35.61 -31.61
C PRO A 384 17.92 35.20 -32.39
N THR A 385 18.81 34.48 -31.71
CA THR A 385 20.12 34.03 -32.21
C THR A 385 20.16 32.55 -32.58
N GLN A 386 19.22 31.75 -32.08
CA GLN A 386 19.12 30.31 -32.35
C GLN A 386 18.01 30.03 -33.35
N ASP A 387 18.12 28.92 -34.08
CA ASP A 387 17.09 28.50 -35.04
C ASP A 387 15.82 28.00 -34.33
N HIS A 388 15.98 27.39 -33.16
CA HIS A 388 14.91 26.82 -32.37
C HIS A 388 15.08 27.11 -30.88
N TYR A 389 13.94 27.25 -30.19
CA TYR A 389 13.86 27.49 -28.77
C TYR A 389 12.84 26.55 -28.12
N LEU A 390 13.11 26.18 -26.88
CA LEU A 390 12.15 25.54 -25.99
C LEU A 390 11.46 26.62 -25.17
N LEU A 391 10.13 26.59 -25.08
CA LEU A 391 9.36 27.58 -24.34
C LEU A 391 8.49 26.93 -23.27
N VAL A 392 8.36 27.65 -22.17
CA VAL A 392 7.35 27.41 -21.13
C VAL A 392 6.46 28.64 -21.00
N GLN A 393 5.21 28.40 -20.64
CA GLN A 393 4.28 29.48 -20.28
C GLN A 393 4.38 29.72 -18.78
N VAL A 394 4.50 31.00 -18.40
CA VAL A 394 4.74 31.41 -17.02
C VAL A 394 3.77 32.49 -16.57
N GLU A 395 3.35 32.43 -15.32
CA GLU A 395 2.50 33.42 -14.67
C GLU A 395 3.16 33.91 -13.37
N PRO A 396 2.86 35.14 -12.92
CA PRO A 396 3.31 35.58 -11.60
C PRO A 396 2.77 34.63 -10.54
N VAL A 397 3.61 34.28 -9.57
CA VAL A 397 3.19 33.48 -8.43
C VAL A 397 2.15 34.26 -7.62
N SER A 398 1.01 33.63 -7.38
CA SER A 398 -0.09 34.20 -6.59
C SER A 398 -0.08 33.78 -5.13
N ASP A 399 0.66 32.71 -4.81
CA ASP A 399 0.71 32.14 -3.47
C ASP A 399 1.31 33.16 -2.47
N PRO A 400 0.58 33.54 -1.40
CA PRO A 400 1.02 34.57 -0.45
C PRO A 400 2.38 34.28 0.20
N GLU A 401 2.69 33.00 0.42
CA GLU A 401 3.90 32.53 1.09
C GLU A 401 5.17 32.83 0.31
N PHE A 402 5.05 33.08 -1.00
CA PHE A 402 6.17 33.43 -1.88
C PHE A 402 6.27 34.93 -2.17
N GLN A 403 5.31 35.74 -1.69
CA GLN A 403 5.32 37.19 -1.96
C GLN A 403 6.46 37.89 -1.19
N GLY A 404 7.26 38.67 -1.92
CA GLY A 404 8.36 39.44 -1.35
C GLY A 404 9.56 38.59 -0.89
N VAL A 405 9.53 37.28 -1.12
CA VAL A 405 10.59 36.36 -0.72
C VAL A 405 11.78 36.47 -1.69
N VAL A 406 12.99 36.39 -1.14
CA VAL A 406 14.23 36.46 -1.91
C VAL A 406 15.12 35.26 -1.59
N TRP A 407 15.65 34.63 -2.63
CA TRP A 407 16.48 33.44 -2.54
C TRP A 407 17.91 33.69 -3.01
N ASP A 408 18.89 33.10 -2.30
CA ASP A 408 20.28 33.02 -2.72
C ASP A 408 20.47 31.84 -3.70
N PHE A 409 20.22 32.08 -4.99
CA PHE A 409 20.34 31.03 -6.00
C PHE A 409 21.78 30.50 -6.19
N LYS A 410 22.80 31.19 -5.66
CA LYS A 410 24.20 30.73 -5.76
C LYS A 410 24.54 29.64 -4.77
N ARG A 411 23.73 29.47 -3.72
CA ARG A 411 23.86 28.40 -2.73
C ARG A 411 23.26 27.07 -3.20
N LEU A 412 22.50 27.07 -4.29
CA LEU A 412 21.92 25.86 -4.88
C LEU A 412 23.03 25.00 -5.49
N SER A 413 22.97 23.69 -5.27
CA SER A 413 23.95 22.70 -5.72
C SER A 413 24.15 22.67 -7.24
N GLY A 414 23.11 23.01 -8.00
CA GLY A 414 23.17 23.10 -9.46
C GLY A 414 23.86 24.36 -10.00
N TYR A 415 24.14 25.37 -9.17
CA TYR A 415 24.73 26.63 -9.61
C TYR A 415 26.18 26.45 -10.09
N ARG A 416 26.52 27.11 -11.20
CA ARG A 416 27.88 27.14 -11.76
C ARG A 416 28.37 28.57 -11.91
N ALA A 417 29.64 28.83 -11.57
CA ALA A 417 30.22 30.17 -11.66
C ALA A 417 30.68 30.53 -13.09
N GLY A 418 30.99 31.81 -13.32
CA GLY A 418 31.53 32.31 -14.59
C GLY A 418 30.49 32.27 -15.73
N ARG A 419 30.93 31.97 -16.96
CA ARG A 419 30.02 31.93 -18.13
C ARG A 419 28.91 30.87 -17.99
N ALA A 420 29.16 29.82 -17.21
CA ALA A 420 28.20 28.76 -16.96
C ALA A 420 27.06 29.17 -16.01
N SER A 421 27.13 30.36 -15.38
CA SER A 421 26.06 30.83 -14.50
C SER A 421 24.76 31.15 -15.23
N ALA A 422 24.81 31.30 -16.56
CA ALA A 422 23.64 31.50 -17.39
C ALA A 422 22.99 30.18 -17.83
N PHE A 423 23.57 29.03 -17.48
CA PHE A 423 23.01 27.74 -17.87
C PHE A 423 21.86 27.38 -16.94
N PRO A 424 20.71 26.98 -17.49
CA PRO A 424 19.57 26.61 -16.67
C PRO A 424 19.86 25.33 -15.89
N PHE A 425 19.34 25.26 -14.68
CA PHE A 425 19.41 24.07 -13.84
C PHE A 425 18.16 23.97 -12.96
N THR A 426 17.93 22.79 -12.39
CA THR A 426 16.81 22.54 -11.49
C THR A 426 17.26 22.37 -10.05
N SER A 427 16.43 22.80 -9.11
CA SER A 427 16.52 22.49 -7.69
C SER A 427 15.21 21.89 -7.22
N SER A 428 15.22 21.01 -6.21
CA SER A 428 13.96 20.71 -5.49
C SER A 428 13.49 21.96 -4.76
N LEU A 429 12.18 22.06 -4.51
CA LEU A 429 11.62 23.13 -3.68
C LEU A 429 12.19 23.05 -2.26
N THR A 430 12.55 21.86 -1.79
CA THR A 430 13.25 21.68 -0.51
C THR A 430 14.57 22.42 -0.42
N GLU A 431 15.48 22.14 -1.33
CA GLU A 431 16.78 22.82 -1.39
C GLU A 431 16.60 24.32 -1.66
N PHE A 432 15.61 24.66 -2.49
CA PHE A 432 15.29 26.04 -2.84
C PHE A 432 14.93 26.88 -1.60
N MET A 433 14.03 26.35 -0.76
CA MET A 433 13.57 27.06 0.44
C MET A 433 14.65 27.20 1.51
N GLN A 434 15.65 26.32 1.56
CA GLN A 434 16.80 26.45 2.46
C GLN A 434 17.74 27.60 2.08
N CYS A 435 17.62 28.11 0.86
CA CYS A 435 18.35 29.25 0.36
C CYS A 435 17.58 30.57 0.51
N LYS A 436 16.40 30.55 1.15
CA LYS A 436 15.62 31.75 1.49
C LYS A 436 16.42 32.65 2.44
N ILE A 437 16.32 33.96 2.23
CA ILE A 437 17.01 34.99 3.03
C ILE A 437 16.03 35.80 3.86
N SER A 438 14.92 36.21 3.24
CA SER A 438 13.89 37.09 3.80
C SER A 438 12.52 36.59 3.39
#